data_AF-A0A534SCH6-F1
#
_entry.id   AF-A0A534SCH6-F1
#
_cell.length_a   1.000
_cell.length_b   1.000
_cell.length_c   1.000
_cell.angle_alpha   90.00
_cell.angle_beta   90.00
_cell.angle_gamma   90.00
#
_symmetry.space_group_name_H-M   'P 1'
#
loop_
_entity.id
_entity.type
_entity.pdbx_description
1 polymer ?
#
loop_
_entity_poly.entity_id
_entity_poly.type
_entity_poly.pdbx_seq_one_letter_code
_entity_poly.pdbx_strand_id
1 'polypeptide(L)'
;MLEHQPCVPGMKMAASRVHARLFGVLGDPVDHSLSPAMQNAAFAAARLPHLYLRYRVAPPALEEALADARRLRMGGLNLTVPLKETALPLCDVLTAEARRI
;
A
#
# COMPACT_ATOMS: atom_id res chain seq x y z
N MET A 1 1.22 36.19 9.02
CA MET A 1 1.73 35.16 8.08
C MET A 1 0.80 33.96 8.24
N LEU A 2 -0.42 33.88 7.68
CA LEU A 2 -0.79 33.89 6.26
C LEU A 2 0.20 33.12 5.40
N GLU A 3 -0.03 31.81 5.27
CA GLU A 3 -0.07 31.11 3.98
C GLU A 3 -1.08 29.95 4.09
N HIS A 4 -2.32 30.28 3.71
CA HIS A 4 -3.30 29.32 3.21
C HIS A 4 -2.68 28.55 2.04
N GLN A 5 -2.32 27.28 2.25
CA GLN A 5 -2.12 26.32 1.17
C GLN A 5 -3.51 25.84 0.71
N PRO A 6 -3.81 25.89 -0.60
CA PRO A 6 -5.18 25.90 -1.10
C PRO A 6 -5.87 24.54 -0.93
N CYS A 7 -7.03 24.55 -0.27
CA CYS A 7 -8.05 23.54 -0.43
C CYS A 7 -8.45 23.49 -1.91
N VAL A 8 -8.14 22.39 -2.58
CA VAL A 8 -8.45 22.18 -4.00
C VAL A 8 -9.95 22.43 -4.27
N PRO A 9 -10.33 23.43 -5.10
CA PRO A 9 -11.73 23.77 -5.30
C PRO A 9 -12.42 22.75 -6.22
N GLY A 10 -13.60 22.31 -5.78
CA GLY A 10 -14.68 21.91 -6.69
C GLY A 10 -14.54 20.54 -7.35
N MET A 11 -14.69 19.47 -6.57
CA MET A 11 -15.05 18.17 -7.13
C MET A 11 -16.40 17.74 -6.55
N LYS A 12 -17.47 17.96 -7.33
CA LYS A 12 -18.78 17.33 -7.07
C LYS A 12 -18.60 15.82 -7.26
N MET A 13 -18.33 15.10 -6.18
CA MET A 13 -18.22 13.64 -6.19
C MET A 13 -19.62 13.04 -6.18
N ALA A 14 -20.03 12.40 -7.28
CA ALA A 14 -21.09 11.41 -7.22
C ALA A 14 -20.70 10.37 -6.16
N ALA A 15 -21.57 10.15 -5.17
CA ALA A 15 -21.26 9.37 -3.98
C ALA A 15 -21.17 7.87 -4.29
N SER A 16 -20.10 7.43 -4.95
CA SER A 16 -19.65 6.05 -4.80
C SER A 16 -19.01 5.93 -3.41
N ARG A 17 -19.47 4.99 -2.58
CA ARG A 17 -18.98 4.77 -1.21
C ARG A 17 -17.59 4.12 -1.18
N VAL A 18 -16.62 4.69 -1.89
CA VAL A 18 -15.22 4.23 -1.77
C VAL A 18 -14.63 4.87 -0.52
N HIS A 19 -14.38 4.04 0.50
CA HIS A 19 -13.75 4.49 1.73
C HIS A 19 -12.24 4.54 1.55
N ALA A 20 -11.60 5.51 2.19
CA ALA A 20 -10.16 5.61 2.17
C ALA A 20 -9.50 4.35 2.75
N ARG A 21 -8.41 3.92 2.11
CA ARG A 21 -7.61 2.76 2.53
C ARG A 21 -6.13 3.04 2.33
N LEU A 22 -5.33 2.45 3.20
CA LEU A 22 -3.88 2.44 3.07
C LEU A 22 -3.44 1.24 2.24
N PHE A 23 -2.50 1.50 1.34
CA PHE A 23 -1.73 0.52 0.60
C PHE A 23 -0.26 0.73 0.93
N GLY A 24 0.60 -0.23 0.56
CA GLY A 24 2.02 0.04 0.66
C GLY A 24 2.93 -1.02 0.11
N VAL A 25 4.22 -0.77 0.27
CA VAL A 25 5.31 -1.69 -0.02
C VAL A 25 6.08 -1.98 1.26
N LEU A 26 6.30 -3.26 1.54
CA LEU A 26 7.12 -3.74 2.66
C LEU A 26 8.46 -4.24 2.13
N GLY A 27 9.54 -3.89 2.81
CA GLY A 27 10.90 -4.39 2.52
C GLY A 27 11.91 -3.86 3.51
N ASP A 28 13.16 -4.33 3.38
CA ASP A 28 14.29 -3.82 4.17
C ASP A 28 15.60 -3.96 3.38
N PRO A 29 16.14 -2.88 2.78
CA PRO A 29 15.61 -1.50 2.77
C PRO A 29 14.45 -1.32 1.76
N VAL A 30 13.60 -0.30 1.99
CA VAL A 30 12.46 0.02 1.12
C VAL A 30 12.43 1.47 0.61
N ASP A 31 13.27 2.35 1.16
CA ASP A 31 13.19 3.81 0.99
C ASP A 31 13.33 4.26 -0.47
N HIS A 32 14.09 3.52 -1.27
CA HIS A 32 14.30 3.80 -2.69
C HIS A 32 13.15 3.35 -3.60
N SER A 33 12.11 2.70 -3.07
CA SER A 33 11.00 2.25 -3.90
C SER A 33 10.30 3.45 -4.55
N LEU A 34 10.18 3.44 -5.87
CA LEU A 34 9.40 4.42 -6.63
C LEU A 34 7.90 4.10 -6.66
N SER A 35 7.49 2.93 -6.16
CA SER A 35 6.09 2.50 -6.18
C SER A 35 5.13 3.47 -5.49
N PRO A 36 5.47 4.18 -4.39
CA PRO A 36 4.55 5.16 -3.80
C PRO A 36 4.28 6.35 -4.71
N ALA A 37 5.27 6.85 -5.44
CA ALA A 37 5.05 7.96 -6.37
C ALA A 37 4.08 7.53 -7.49
N MET A 38 4.34 6.37 -8.10
CA MET A 38 3.51 5.80 -9.16
C MET A 38 2.07 5.50 -8.70
N GLN A 39 1.91 4.83 -7.56
CA GLN A 39 0.60 4.39 -7.08
C GLN A 39 -0.25 5.57 -6.57
N ASN A 40 0.35 6.53 -5.87
CA ASN A 40 -0.38 7.73 -5.45
C ASN A 40 -0.81 8.58 -6.65
N ALA A 41 0.03 8.69 -7.69
CA ALA A 41 -0.37 9.35 -8.94
C ALA A 41 -1.55 8.63 -9.62
N ALA A 42 -1.54 7.28 -9.65
CA ALA A 42 -2.63 6.49 -10.20
C ALA A 42 -3.93 6.65 -9.40
N PHE A 43 -3.87 6.65 -8.06
CA PHE A 43 -5.03 6.90 -7.20
C PHE A 43 -5.62 8.29 -7.43
N ALA A 44 -4.77 9.32 -7.54
CA ALA A 44 -5.21 10.67 -7.84
C ALA A 44 -5.89 10.76 -9.21
N ALA A 45 -5.30 10.17 -10.25
CA ALA A 45 -5.85 10.15 -11.60
C ALA A 45 -7.22 9.42 -11.65
N ALA A 46 -7.37 8.34 -10.89
CA ALA A 46 -8.60 7.57 -10.77
C ALA A 46 -9.63 8.18 -9.79
N ARG A 47 -9.30 9.31 -9.13
CA ARG A 47 -10.12 9.93 -8.07
C ARG A 47 -10.48 8.96 -6.94
N LEU A 48 -9.53 8.09 -6.59
CA LEU A 48 -9.66 7.15 -5.48
C LEU A 48 -9.06 7.76 -4.20
N PRO A 49 -9.74 7.65 -3.05
CA PRO A 49 -9.29 8.26 -1.80
C PRO A 49 -8.24 7.37 -1.09
N HIS A 50 -7.22 6.90 -1.80
CA HIS A 50 -6.24 5.95 -1.27
C HIS A 50 -4.87 6.59 -1.11
N LEU A 51 -4.09 6.05 -0.16
CA LEU A 51 -2.69 6.42 0.02
C LEU A 51 -1.82 5.17 -0.04
N TYR A 52 -0.67 5.30 -0.71
CA TYR A 52 0.34 4.26 -0.83
C TYR A 52 1.63 4.70 -0.12
N LEU A 53 2.09 3.92 0.86
CA LEU A 53 3.24 4.24 1.70
C LEU A 53 4.35 3.18 1.64
N ARG A 54 5.53 3.52 2.18
CA ARG A 54 6.66 2.59 2.39
C ARG A 54 6.66 2.14 3.84
N TYR A 55 6.85 0.85 4.07
CA TYR A 55 6.97 0.28 5.40
C TYR A 55 8.26 -0.54 5.48
N ARG A 56 9.20 -0.10 6.31
CA ARG A 56 10.42 -0.86 6.55
C ARG A 56 10.10 -2.01 7.50
N VAL A 57 10.21 -3.24 7.01
CA VAL A 57 9.85 -4.46 7.75
C VAL A 57 10.92 -5.50 7.49
N ALA A 58 11.59 -5.98 8.54
CA ALA A 58 12.54 -7.08 8.47
C ALA A 58 11.79 -8.44 8.41
N PRO A 59 12.37 -9.49 7.81
CA PRO A 59 11.72 -10.81 7.69
C PRO A 59 11.10 -11.36 8.97
N PRO A 60 11.75 -11.28 10.15
CA PRO A 60 11.16 -11.82 11.38
C PRO A 60 9.88 -11.11 11.83
N ALA A 61 9.65 -9.87 11.39
CA ALA A 61 8.49 -9.06 11.76
C ALA A 61 7.37 -9.12 10.70
N LEU A 62 7.55 -9.88 9.62
CA LEU A 62 6.59 -9.89 8.50
C LEU A 62 5.21 -10.40 8.93
N GLU A 63 5.14 -11.49 9.70
CA GLU A 63 3.87 -12.07 10.13
C GLU A 63 3.04 -11.09 10.97
N GLU A 64 3.68 -10.41 11.93
CA GLU A 64 3.06 -9.37 12.74
C GLU A 64 2.60 -8.19 11.88
N ALA A 65 3.45 -7.72 10.96
CA ALA A 65 3.08 -6.63 10.04
C ALA A 65 1.88 -6.98 9.15
N LEU A 66 1.76 -8.22 8.68
CA LEU A 66 0.60 -8.69 7.91
C LEU A 66 -0.65 -8.80 8.80
N ALA A 67 -0.52 -9.22 10.05
CA ALA A 67 -1.63 -9.25 11.01
C ALA A 67 -2.16 -7.84 11.29
N ASP A 68 -1.28 -6.86 11.49
CA ASP A 68 -1.67 -5.47 11.71
C ASP A 68 -2.30 -4.84 10.45
N ALA A 69 -1.77 -5.15 9.26
CA ALA A 69 -2.38 -4.71 8.01
C ALA A 69 -3.83 -5.23 7.85
N ARG A 70 -4.09 -6.48 8.27
CA ARG A 70 -5.46 -7.05 8.32
C ARG A 70 -6.34 -6.31 9.33
N ARG A 71 -5.84 -6.04 10.55
CA ARG A 71 -6.57 -5.29 11.61
C ARG A 71 -6.94 -3.87 11.18
N LEU A 72 -6.01 -3.19 10.50
CA LEU A 72 -6.19 -1.83 9.97
C LEU A 72 -7.03 -1.78 8.68
N ARG A 73 -7.46 -2.94 8.16
CA ARG A 73 -8.23 -3.06 6.90
C ARG A 73 -7.54 -2.38 5.72
N MET A 74 -6.22 -2.57 5.59
CA MET A 74 -5.45 -2.10 4.45
C MET A 74 -5.98 -2.67 3.13
N GLY A 75 -5.79 -1.92 2.04
CA GLY A 75 -6.30 -2.28 0.72
C GLY A 75 -5.44 -3.29 -0.03
N GLY A 76 -4.15 -3.39 0.31
CA GLY A 76 -3.21 -4.32 -0.31
C GLY A 76 -1.76 -3.91 -0.06
N LEU A 77 -0.85 -4.88 -0.16
CA LEU A 77 0.57 -4.70 0.09
C LEU A 77 1.40 -5.33 -1.03
N ASN A 78 2.46 -4.63 -1.45
CA ASN A 78 3.52 -5.21 -2.25
C ASN A 78 4.67 -5.63 -1.33
N LEU A 79 5.33 -6.74 -1.66
CA LEU A 79 6.49 -7.21 -0.93
C LEU A 79 7.73 -7.13 -1.83
N THR A 80 8.80 -6.53 -1.32
CA THR A 80 10.10 -6.48 -1.99
C THR A 80 11.14 -7.24 -1.17
N VAL A 81 12.36 -7.35 -1.71
CA VAL A 81 13.50 -7.98 -1.04
C VAL A 81 13.63 -7.44 0.39
N PRO A 82 13.87 -8.29 1.40
CA PRO A 82 13.98 -9.76 1.36
C PRO A 82 12.68 -10.55 1.61
N LEU A 83 11.51 -9.90 1.58
CA LEU A 83 10.27 -10.46 2.15
C LEU A 83 9.48 -11.41 1.24
N LYS A 84 9.86 -11.55 -0.04
CA LYS A 84 9.09 -12.32 -1.02
C LYS A 84 8.99 -13.79 -0.65
N GLU A 85 10.11 -14.40 -0.27
CA GLU A 85 10.17 -15.81 0.11
C GLU A 85 9.55 -16.03 1.49
N THR A 86 9.80 -15.12 2.43
CA THR A 86 9.22 -15.18 3.80
C THR A 86 7.70 -15.11 3.80
N ALA A 87 7.10 -14.49 2.77
CA ALA A 87 5.65 -14.35 2.67
C ALA A 87 4.94 -15.61 2.17
N LEU A 88 5.59 -16.45 1.38
CA LEU A 88 4.97 -17.64 0.78
C LEU A 88 4.26 -18.55 1.79
N PRO A 89 4.86 -18.93 2.93
CA PRO A 89 4.17 -19.76 3.92
C PRO A 89 3.06 -19.01 4.68
N LEU A 90 3.02 -17.68 4.60
CA LEU A 90 2.02 -16.83 5.28
C LEU A 90 0.79 -16.53 4.41
N CYS A 91 0.80 -16.93 3.14
CA CYS A 91 -0.28 -16.70 2.20
C CYS A 91 -1.35 -17.80 2.28
N ASP A 92 -2.61 -17.40 2.48
CA ASP A 92 -3.77 -18.29 2.45
C ASP A 92 -3.98 -18.91 1.04
N VAL A 93 -3.74 -18.12 -0.01
CA VAL A 93 -3.88 -18.51 -1.40
C VAL A 93 -2.74 -17.94 -2.23
N LEU A 94 -2.15 -18.77 -3.09
CA LEU A 94 -1.15 -18.38 -4.10
C LEU A 94 -1.69 -18.63 -5.50
N THR A 95 -1.44 -17.69 -6.42
CA THR A 95 -1.74 -17.87 -7.85
C THR A 95 -0.81 -18.92 -8.47
N ALA A 96 -1.16 -19.43 -9.66
CA ALA A 96 -0.35 -20.41 -10.36
C ALA A 96 1.04 -19.87 -10.73
N GLU A 97 1.15 -18.57 -10.99
CA GLU A 97 2.42 -17.88 -11.25
C GLU A 97 3.27 -17.82 -9.98
N ALA A 98 2.69 -17.44 -8.85
CA ALA A 98 3.42 -17.33 -7.58
C ALA A 98 3.93 -18.68 -7.07
N ARG A 99 3.27 -19.80 -7.40
CA ARG A 99 3.70 -21.15 -7.03
C ARG A 99 4.89 -21.68 -7.85
N ARG A 100 5.22 -21.02 -8.97
CA ARG A 100 6.25 -21.47 -9.92
C ARG A 100 7.60 -20.78 -9.72
N ILE A 101 7.68 -19.83 -8.80
CA ILE A 101 8.88 -19.05 -8.46
C ILE A 101 9.34 -19.51 -7.08
#